data_AF-A0A0E2YXJ3-F1
#
_entry.id   AF-A0A0E2YXJ3-F1
#
_cell.length_a   1.000
_cell.length_b   1.000
_cell.length_c   1.000
_cell.angle_alpha   90.00
_cell.angle_beta   90.00
_cell.angle_gamma   90.00
#
_symmetry.space_group_name_H-M   'P 1'
#
loop_
_entity.id
_entity.type
_entity.pdbx_description
1 polymer ?
#
loop_
_entity_poly.entity_id
_entity_poly.type
_entity_poly.pdbx_seq_one_letter_code
_entity_poly.pdbx_strand_id
1 'polypeptide(L)'
;MTGRHKRAIEDHFDTAYELEAELAAHGKDDLLAIVNAVKPADMECVYIRQPRALGLGHAVLCAEHLVQGAAFAVLLADALMVGDPPIMQQM
;
A
#
# COMPACT_ATOMS: atom_id res chain seq x y z
N MET A 1 6.15 -1.87 -4.60
CA MET A 1 7.55 -1.71 -5.05
C MET A 1 8.26 -0.71 -4.16
N THR A 2 9.40 -1.06 -3.58
CA THR A 2 10.14 -0.19 -2.66
C THR A 2 11.58 0.04 -3.12
N GLY A 3 12.16 1.15 -2.66
CA GLY A 3 13.56 1.53 -2.90
C GLY A 3 14.27 1.83 -1.58
N ARG A 4 15.53 2.25 -1.63
CA ARG A 4 16.40 2.41 -0.44
C ARG A 4 15.80 3.28 0.68
N HIS A 5 15.02 4.31 0.34
CA HIS A 5 14.50 5.30 1.29
C HIS A 5 12.97 5.24 1.44
N LYS A 6 12.38 4.04 1.38
CA LYS A 6 10.91 3.85 1.35
C LYS A 6 10.33 3.12 2.57
N ARG A 7 11.10 3.00 3.66
CA ARG A 7 10.63 2.34 4.90
C ARG A 7 9.33 2.93 5.44
N ALA A 8 9.19 4.26 5.41
CA ALA A 8 7.97 4.94 5.84
C ALA A 8 6.69 4.51 5.07
N ILE A 9 6.81 3.97 3.85
CA ILE A 9 5.66 3.40 3.15
C ILE A 9 5.29 2.05 3.78
N GLU A 10 6.27 1.22 4.07
CA GLU A 10 6.06 -0.09 4.69
C GLU A 10 5.44 0.09 6.08
N ASP A 11 6.01 0.98 6.89
CA ASP A 11 5.54 1.30 8.25
C ASP A 11 4.12 1.90 8.26
N HIS A 12 3.70 2.62 7.21
CA HIS A 12 2.36 3.23 7.14
C HIS A 12 1.23 2.20 7.00
N PHE A 13 1.52 1.06 6.37
CA PHE A 13 0.56 -0.04 6.23
C PHE A 13 0.84 -1.19 7.21
N ASP A 14 1.77 -1.03 8.15
CA ASP A 14 2.01 -1.98 9.23
C ASP A 14 1.32 -1.54 10.52
N THR A 15 1.17 -2.46 11.48
CA THR A 15 0.58 -2.14 12.79
C THR A 15 1.46 -1.14 13.54
N ALA A 16 0.87 -0.02 13.93
CA ALA A 16 1.57 1.03 14.68
C ALA A 16 1.26 0.87 16.17
N TYR A 17 1.75 -0.22 16.78
CA TYR A 17 1.36 -0.66 18.13
C TYR A 17 1.38 0.45 19.20
N GLU A 18 2.46 1.24 19.25
CA GLU A 18 2.59 2.33 20.23
C GLU A 18 1.51 3.41 20.03
N LEU A 19 1.25 3.79 18.78
CA LEU A 19 0.23 4.78 18.43
C LEU A 19 -1.17 4.25 18.75
N GLU A 20 -1.49 3.02 18.33
CA GLU A 20 -2.80 2.41 18.57
C GLU A 20 -3.08 2.27 20.07
N ALA A 21 -2.08 1.85 20.85
CA ALA A 21 -2.19 1.75 22.31
C ALA A 21 -2.40 3.12 22.97
N GLU A 22 -1.70 4.16 22.53
CA GLU A 22 -1.87 5.52 23.04
C GLU A 22 -3.26 6.08 22.69
N LEU A 23 -3.72 5.90 21.45
CA LEU A 23 -5.06 6.33 21.03
C LEU A 23 -6.15 5.63 21.86
N ALA A 24 -6.03 4.32 22.07
CA ALA A 24 -6.96 3.55 22.90
C ALA A 24 -6.93 4.00 24.37
N ALA A 25 -5.75 4.19 24.96
CA ALA A 25 -5.59 4.65 26.34
C ALA A 25 -6.19 6.03 26.58
N HIS A 26 -6.20 6.88 25.56
CA HIS A 26 -6.80 8.21 25.60
C HIS A 26 -8.27 8.26 25.11
N GLY A 27 -8.89 7.12 24.80
CA GLY A 27 -10.29 7.04 24.35
C GLY A 27 -10.55 7.73 23.01
N LYS A 28 -9.56 7.77 22.12
CA LYS A 28 -9.65 8.42 20.80
C LYS A 28 -10.14 7.44 19.73
N ASP A 29 -11.32 6.87 19.94
CA ASP A 29 -11.86 5.75 19.15
C ASP A 29 -12.01 6.10 17.66
N ASP A 30 -12.41 7.34 17.32
CA ASP A 30 -12.54 7.78 15.92
C ASP A 30 -11.19 7.78 15.18
N LEU A 31 -10.11 8.19 15.86
CA LEU A 31 -8.77 8.20 15.26
C LEU A 31 -8.21 6.78 15.16
N LEU A 32 -8.47 5.94 16.17
CA LEU A 32 -8.10 4.53 16.14
C LEU A 32 -8.79 3.81 14.98
N ALA A 33 -10.07 4.10 14.73
CA ALA A 33 -10.80 3.57 13.58
C ALA A 33 -10.17 4.00 12.24
N ILE A 34 -9.71 5.24 12.11
CA ILE A 34 -9.01 5.72 10.92
C ILE A 34 -7.68 4.97 10.72
N VAL A 35 -6.88 4.80 11.77
CA VAL A 35 -5.60 4.06 11.70
C VAL A 35 -5.84 2.62 11.24
N ASN A 36 -6.81 1.94 11.86
CA ASN A 36 -7.15 0.56 11.51
C ASN A 36 -7.73 0.43 10.09
N ALA A 37 -8.36 1.48 9.56
CA ALA A 37 -8.91 1.49 8.21
C ALA A 37 -7.83 1.65 7.11
N VAL A 38 -6.61 2.10 7.43
CA VAL A 38 -5.51 2.24 6.45
C VAL A 38 -5.16 0.89 5.81
N LYS A 39 -5.18 -0.19 6.60
CA LYS A 39 -4.99 -1.56 6.12
C LYS A 39 -6.16 -2.44 6.57
N PRO A 40 -7.20 -2.59 5.72
CA PRO A 40 -8.31 -3.50 5.97
C PRO A 40 -7.85 -4.95 6.15
N ALA A 41 -8.64 -5.74 6.88
CA ALA A 41 -8.32 -7.13 7.21
C ALA A 41 -8.25 -8.06 5.99
N ASP A 42 -8.92 -7.73 4.89
CA ASP A 42 -8.92 -8.46 3.62
C ASP A 42 -7.84 -8.00 2.64
N MET A 43 -6.97 -7.07 3.04
CA MET A 43 -5.86 -6.57 2.22
C MET A 43 -4.53 -7.12 2.72
N GLU A 44 -3.72 -7.70 1.82
CA GLU A 44 -2.32 -8.07 2.09
C GLU A 44 -1.35 -7.11 1.38
N CYS A 45 -0.30 -6.69 2.09
CA CYS A 45 0.73 -5.79 1.56
C CYS A 45 2.03 -6.57 1.39
N VAL A 46 2.52 -6.69 0.16
CA VAL A 46 3.80 -7.34 -0.15
C VAL A 46 4.77 -6.33 -0.76
N TYR A 47 6.00 -6.32 -0.26
CA TYR A 47 7.02 -5.36 -0.65
C TYR A 47 8.15 -6.05 -1.42
N ILE A 48 8.30 -5.67 -2.68
CA ILE A 48 9.43 -6.09 -3.51
C ILE A 48 10.35 -4.90 -3.74
N ARG A 49 11.65 -5.13 -3.60
CA ARG A 49 12.68 -4.14 -3.89
C ARG A 49 12.98 -4.10 -5.39
N GLN A 50 13.02 -2.90 -5.96
CA GLN A 50 13.63 -2.69 -7.25
C GLN A 50 15.14 -2.47 -7.07
N PRO A 51 16.02 -3.41 -7.47
CA PRO A 51 17.45 -3.32 -7.14
C PRO A 51 18.17 -2.18 -7.88
N ARG A 52 17.68 -1.83 -9.07
CA ARG A 52 18.22 -0.77 -9.93
C ARG A 52 17.07 0.01 -10.56
N ALA A 53 17.21 1.34 -10.63
CA ALA A 53 16.22 2.22 -11.24
C ALA A 53 16.26 2.14 -12.78
N LEU A 54 15.75 1.04 -13.34
CA LEU A 54 15.69 0.77 -14.77
C LEU A 54 14.31 1.10 -15.39
N GLY A 55 13.49 1.87 -14.68
CA GLY A 55 12.16 2.31 -15.13
C GLY A 55 11.02 1.38 -14.71
N LEU A 56 9.80 1.75 -15.15
CA LEU A 56 8.55 1.10 -14.74
C LEU A 56 8.46 -0.35 -15.21
N GLY A 57 8.84 -0.65 -16.45
CA GLY A 57 8.80 -2.03 -16.96
C GLY A 57 9.65 -2.99 -16.12
N HIS A 58 10.84 -2.56 -15.68
CA HIS A 58 11.65 -3.34 -14.76
C HIS A 58 10.99 -3.49 -13.38
N ALA A 59 10.33 -2.46 -12.87
CA ALA A 59 9.60 -2.55 -11.60
C ALA A 59 8.43 -3.55 -11.68
N VAL A 60 7.69 -3.56 -12.78
CA VAL A 60 6.63 -4.54 -13.06
C VAL A 60 7.22 -5.95 -13.15
N LEU A 61 8.33 -6.13 -13.87
CA LEU A 61 9.00 -7.42 -14.00
C LEU A 61 9.48 -7.97 -12.64
N CYS A 62 9.95 -7.13 -11.72
CA CYS A 62 10.30 -7.56 -10.36
C CYS A 62 9.12 -8.22 -9.62
N ALA A 63 7.86 -7.93 -10.01
CA ALA A 63 6.64 -8.49 -9.43
C ALA A 63 6.22 -9.84 -10.02
N GLU A 64 6.84 -10.30 -11.10
CA GLU A 64 6.38 -11.45 -11.90
C GLU A 64 6.12 -12.70 -11.06
N HIS A 65 7.03 -13.01 -10.13
CA HIS A 65 6.95 -14.19 -9.26
C HIS A 65 5.76 -14.18 -8.28
N LEU A 66 5.19 -13.00 -7.97
CA LEU A 66 3.97 -12.87 -7.16
C LEU A 66 2.71 -12.95 -8.02
N VAL A 67 2.73 -12.34 -9.21
CA VAL A 67 1.57 -12.26 -10.09
C VAL A 67 1.30 -13.59 -10.80
N GLN A 68 2.35 -14.36 -11.13
CA GLN A 68 2.26 -15.71 -11.70
C GLN A 68 1.36 -15.83 -12.94
N GLY A 69 1.39 -14.80 -13.81
CA GLY A 69 0.62 -14.78 -15.06
C GLY A 69 -0.86 -14.44 -14.90
N ALA A 70 -1.34 -14.14 -13.68
CA ALA A 70 -2.68 -13.60 -13.48
C ALA A 70 -2.80 -12.17 -14.04
N ALA A 71 -4.00 -11.76 -14.43
CA ALA A 71 -4.26 -10.36 -14.74
C ALA A 71 -4.09 -9.51 -13.47
N PHE A 72 -3.49 -8.33 -13.60
CA PHE A 72 -3.19 -7.45 -12.48
C PHE A 72 -3.27 -5.98 -12.90
N ALA A 73 -3.45 -5.10 -11.91
CA ALA A 73 -3.46 -3.66 -12.09
C ALA A 73 -2.10 -3.05 -11.77
N VAL A 74 -1.75 -1.96 -12.47
CA VAL A 74 -0.58 -1.13 -12.16
C VAL A 74 -1.07 0.27 -11.81
N LEU A 75 -0.89 0.66 -10.55
CA LEU A 75 -1.24 1.97 -10.03
C LEU A 75 0.04 2.78 -9.75
N LEU A 76 0.16 3.95 -10.37
CA LEU A 76 1.27 4.87 -10.12
C LEU A 76 0.86 5.86 -9.02
N ALA A 77 1.62 5.90 -7.92
CA ALA A 77 1.27 6.68 -6.74
C ALA A 77 1.32 8.21 -6.94
N ASP A 78 1.91 8.69 -8.02
CA ASP A 78 1.96 10.09 -8.42
C ASP A 78 0.74 10.53 -9.25
N ALA A 79 -0.12 9.59 -9.66
CA ALA A 79 -1.37 9.88 -10.34
C ALA A 79 -2.56 9.71 -9.38
N LEU A 80 -3.06 10.84 -8.86
CA LEU A 80 -4.31 10.85 -8.09
C LEU A 80 -5.51 10.91 -9.05
N MET A 81 -6.31 9.86 -9.06
CA MET A 81 -7.51 9.77 -9.89
C MET A 81 -8.75 9.67 -9.01
N VAL A 82 -9.79 10.44 -9.36
CA VAL A 82 -11.07 10.47 -8.63
C VAL A 82 -12.19 10.27 -9.64
N GLY A 83 -13.09 9.32 -9.38
CA GLY A 83 -14.21 9.01 -10.26
C GLY A 83 -15.34 8.31 -9.52
N ASP A 84 -16.54 8.51 -10.04
CA ASP A 84 -17.76 7.82 -9.65
C ASP A 84 -18.42 7.27 -10.93
N PRO A 85 -18.42 5.95 -11.18
CA PRO A 85 -17.97 4.86 -10.30
C PRO A 85 -16.43 4.84 -10.08
N PRO A 86 -15.89 4.08 -9.11
CA PRO A 86 -14.46 4.00 -8.85
C PRO A 86 -13.64 3.71 -10.13
N ILE A 87 -12.50 4.40 -10.31
CA ILE A 87 -11.72 4.38 -11.57
C ILE A 87 -11.36 2.96 -12.03
N MET A 88 -11.00 2.07 -11.10
CA MET A 88 -10.67 0.68 -11.43
C MET A 88 -11.85 -0.14 -11.97
N GLN A 89 -13.10 0.27 -11.73
CA GLN A 89 -14.29 -0.38 -12.26
C GLN A 89 -14.66 0.11 -13.67
N GLN A 90 -14.00 1.18 -14.15
CA GLN A 90 -14.26 1.76 -15.48
C GLN A 90 -13.37 1.15 -16.58
N MET A 91 -12.39 0.32 -16.20
CA MET A 91 -11.42 -0.35 -17.08
C MET A 91 -11.76 -1.82 -17.24
#